data_AF-A0AAV2Z630-F1
#
_entry.id   AF-A0AAV2Z630-F1
#
_cell.length_a   1.000
_cell.length_b   1.000
_cell.length_c   1.000
_cell.angle_alpha   90.00
_cell.angle_beta   90.00
_cell.angle_gamma   90.00
#
_symmetry.space_group_name_H-M   'P 1'
#
loop_
_entity.id
_entity.type
_entity.pdbx_description
1 polymer ?
#
loop_
_entity_poly.entity_id
_entity_poly.type
_entity_poly.pdbx_seq_one_letter_code
_entity_poly.pdbx_strand_id
1 'polypeptide(L)'
;MLLCQYHVIAYLEGHVSERFVGTVEQRAELKDIFGLLVKAPTKQKFDEAETLLLERCGGLQAHPLYAYYDTIWRSIKEEWAAHLRSDVQNLGNHTNNRIESKWRKVEDLLGPKVTINEAIATLAMLQSWCEEEYVTKLGRIGTRVPPHEDQGSVEICRLFSTISVHAYKKTSAEYRAADESKYRIRDLRELDRPLKENAIQLQCVSDDRTYTFLLSDFACTCWFYSAMLLPCRHVTWFDGT
;
A
#
# COMPACT_ATOMS: atom_id res chain seq x y z
N MET A 1 -6.30 -13.23 -2.09
CA MET A 1 -4.83 -13.10 -1.88
C MET A 1 -4.39 -11.85 -2.63
N LEU A 2 -3.34 -11.13 -2.23
CA LEU A 2 -2.96 -9.90 -2.91
C LEU A 2 -1.78 -10.13 -3.87
N LEU A 3 -1.97 -9.87 -5.17
CA LEU A 3 -0.94 -10.06 -6.18
C LEU A 3 0.04 -8.88 -6.20
N CYS A 4 1.32 -9.13 -6.51
CA CYS A 4 2.27 -8.03 -6.68
C CYS A 4 1.99 -7.28 -7.98
N GLN A 5 1.78 -5.96 -7.90
CA GLN A 5 1.48 -5.13 -9.06
C GLN A 5 2.58 -5.15 -10.12
N TYR A 6 3.85 -5.26 -9.71
CA TYR A 6 4.96 -5.40 -10.64
C TYR A 6 4.87 -6.69 -11.47
N HIS A 7 4.56 -7.82 -10.84
CA HIS A 7 4.41 -9.10 -11.53
C HIS A 7 3.16 -9.15 -12.40
N VAL A 8 2.07 -8.54 -11.95
CA VAL A 8 0.86 -8.44 -12.76
C VAL A 8 1.13 -7.66 -14.03
N ILE A 9 1.81 -6.50 -13.94
CA ILE A 9 2.22 -5.73 -15.12
C ILE A 9 3.12 -6.57 -16.02
N ALA A 10 4.21 -7.14 -15.49
CA ALA A 10 5.14 -7.93 -16.29
C ALA A 10 4.46 -9.12 -17.00
N TYR A 11 3.51 -9.78 -16.34
CA TYR A 11 2.78 -10.89 -16.91
C TYR A 11 1.82 -10.45 -18.03
N LEU A 12 1.06 -9.37 -17.81
CA LEU A 12 0.17 -8.78 -18.81
C LEU A 12 0.95 -8.26 -20.02
N GLU A 13 2.10 -7.61 -19.81
CA GLU A 13 2.99 -7.16 -20.88
C GLU A 13 3.52 -8.34 -21.72
N GLY A 14 3.84 -9.47 -21.08
CA GLY A 14 4.19 -10.71 -21.77
C GLY A 14 3.04 -11.21 -22.67
N HIS A 15 1.80 -11.13 -22.18
CA HIS A 15 0.62 -11.52 -22.93
C HIS A 15 0.30 -10.59 -24.10
N VAL A 16 0.63 -9.29 -24.02
CA VAL A 16 0.61 -8.39 -25.18
C VAL A 16 1.54 -8.93 -26.27
N SER A 17 2.77 -9.29 -25.89
CA SER A 17 3.76 -9.80 -26.84
C SER A 17 3.33 -11.12 -27.52
N GLU A 18 2.60 -11.98 -26.80
CA GLU A 18 2.13 -13.28 -27.31
C GLU A 18 0.82 -13.20 -28.11
N ARG A 19 -0.16 -12.40 -27.65
CA ARG A 19 -1.56 -12.46 -28.11
C ARG A 19 -2.00 -11.28 -28.97
N PHE A 20 -1.16 -10.24 -29.09
CA PHE A 20 -1.45 -9.09 -29.94
C PHE A 20 -0.55 -9.08 -31.18
N VAL A 21 -1.19 -9.08 -32.34
CA VAL A 21 -0.53 -8.94 -33.65
C VAL A 21 -0.66 -7.49 -34.09
N GLY A 22 0.46 -6.77 -34.11
CA GLY A 22 0.50 -5.35 -34.48
C GLY A 22 1.93 -4.82 -34.42
N THR A 23 2.09 -3.50 -34.61
CA THR A 23 3.41 -2.85 -34.63
C THR A 23 4.05 -2.80 -33.24
N VAL A 24 5.34 -2.48 -33.21
CA VAL A 24 6.08 -2.33 -31.94
C VAL A 24 5.47 -1.20 -31.11
N GLU A 25 5.03 -0.12 -31.76
CA GLU A 25 4.40 1.04 -31.15
C GLU A 25 3.04 0.67 -30.55
N GLN A 26 2.20 -0.06 -31.28
CA GLN A 26 0.91 -0.53 -30.77
C GLN A 26 1.06 -1.46 -29.57
N ARG A 27 2.08 -2.33 -29.59
CA ARG A 27 2.41 -3.18 -28.45
C ARG A 27 2.89 -2.37 -27.25
N ALA A 28 3.72 -1.35 -27.46
CA ALA A 28 4.17 -0.46 -26.39
C ALA A 28 2.97 0.30 -25.76
N GLU A 29 2.07 0.86 -26.58
CA GLU A 29 0.86 1.52 -26.09
C GLU A 29 -0.01 0.59 -25.23
N LEU A 30 -0.20 -0.67 -25.65
CA LEU A 30 -0.97 -1.65 -24.86
C LEU A 30 -0.30 -1.98 -23.51
N LYS A 31 1.02 -2.06 -23.48
CA LYS A 31 1.79 -2.26 -22.23
C LYS A 31 1.62 -1.07 -21.28
N ASP A 32 1.69 0.15 -21.81
CA ASP A 32 1.46 1.37 -21.05
C ASP A 32 0.03 1.42 -20.49
N ILE A 33 -0.97 1.03 -21.29
CA ILE A 33 -2.37 0.93 -20.85
C ILE A 33 -2.50 -0.04 -19.67
N PHE A 34 -1.89 -1.23 -19.73
CA PHE A 34 -1.90 -2.15 -18.58
C PHE A 34 -1.23 -1.56 -17.34
N GLY A 35 -0.14 -0.80 -17.52
CA GLY A 35 0.50 -0.04 -16.45
C GLY A 35 -0.46 0.97 -15.78
N LEU A 36 -1.22 1.72 -16.59
CA LEU A 36 -2.24 2.66 -16.11
C LEU A 36 -3.38 1.95 -15.39
N LEU A 37 -3.82 0.82 -15.92
CA LEU A 37 -4.93 0.02 -15.42
C LEU A 37 -4.62 -0.57 -14.04
N VAL A 38 -3.44 -1.20 -13.88
CA VAL A 38 -2.99 -1.76 -12.59
C VAL A 38 -2.80 -0.67 -11.54
N LYS A 39 -2.25 0.49 -11.92
CA LYS A 39 -1.91 1.59 -11.01
C LYS A 39 -3.03 2.63 -10.86
N ALA A 40 -4.20 2.40 -11.45
CA ALA A 40 -5.29 3.36 -11.44
C ALA A 40 -5.68 3.73 -9.99
N PRO A 41 -5.62 5.01 -9.60
CA PRO A 41 -5.86 5.44 -8.22
C PRO A 41 -7.35 5.52 -7.88
N THR A 42 -8.22 5.58 -8.89
CA THR A 42 -9.67 5.68 -8.74
C THR A 42 -10.37 4.72 -9.69
N LYS A 43 -11.61 4.35 -9.36
CA LYS A 43 -12.48 3.58 -10.25
C LYS A 43 -12.64 4.26 -11.61
N GLN A 44 -12.83 5.58 -11.63
CA GLN A 44 -12.94 6.34 -12.87
C GLN A 44 -11.71 6.17 -13.78
N LYS A 45 -10.50 6.31 -13.23
CA LYS A 45 -9.25 6.15 -13.99
C LYS A 45 -9.07 4.70 -14.47
N PHE A 46 -9.57 3.74 -13.71
CA PHE A 46 -9.58 2.33 -14.10
C PHE A 46 -10.52 2.09 -15.28
N ASP A 47 -11.76 2.58 -15.20
CA ASP A 47 -12.77 2.43 -16.26
C ASP A 47 -12.31 3.14 -17.56
N GLU A 48 -11.67 4.30 -17.45
CA GLU A 48 -11.02 5.00 -18.58
C GLU A 48 -9.94 4.12 -19.26
N ALA A 49 -9.08 3.46 -18.46
CA ALA A 49 -8.04 2.58 -18.98
C ALA A 49 -8.62 1.28 -19.59
N GLU A 50 -9.68 0.70 -19.02
CA GLU A 50 -10.39 -0.45 -19.61
C GLU A 50 -10.97 -0.10 -20.99
N THR A 51 -11.53 1.10 -21.12
CA THR A 51 -12.10 1.59 -22.38
C THR A 51 -11.01 1.75 -23.44
N LEU A 52 -9.89 2.38 -23.08
CA LEU A 52 -8.73 2.51 -23.97
C LEU A 52 -8.16 1.15 -24.40
N LEU A 53 -8.12 0.18 -23.50
CA LEU A 53 -7.67 -1.18 -23.82
C LEU A 53 -8.57 -1.83 -24.89
N LEU A 54 -9.90 -1.70 -24.73
CA LEU A 54 -10.86 -2.25 -25.69
C LEU A 54 -10.75 -1.54 -27.05
N GLU A 55 -10.63 -0.22 -27.06
CA GLU A 55 -10.44 0.57 -28.28
C GLU A 55 -9.17 0.13 -29.04
N ARG A 56 -8.06 -0.08 -28.33
CA ARG A 56 -6.81 -0.57 -28.93
C ARG A 56 -6.86 -2.02 -29.37
N CYS A 57 -7.81 -2.80 -28.85
CA CYS A 57 -8.16 -4.12 -29.38
C CYS A 57 -9.19 -4.05 -30.54
N GLY A 58 -9.38 -2.88 -31.15
CA GLY A 58 -10.31 -2.67 -32.26
C GLY A 58 -11.78 -2.57 -31.86
N GLY A 59 -12.07 -2.35 -30.57
CA GLY A 59 -13.43 -2.36 -30.03
C GLY A 59 -14.03 -3.77 -29.89
N LEU A 60 -13.24 -4.81 -30.15
CA LEU A 60 -13.72 -6.20 -30.20
C LEU A 60 -13.48 -6.90 -28.86
N GLN A 61 -14.56 -7.18 -28.12
CA GLN A 61 -14.48 -7.97 -26.88
C GLN A 61 -13.92 -9.38 -27.13
N ALA A 62 -14.15 -9.93 -28.33
CA ALA A 62 -13.62 -11.22 -28.75
C ALA A 62 -12.13 -11.20 -29.13
N HIS A 63 -11.47 -10.03 -29.12
CA HIS A 63 -10.04 -9.95 -29.42
C HIS A 63 -9.26 -10.83 -28.41
N PRO A 64 -8.32 -11.69 -28.85
CA PRO A 64 -7.66 -12.67 -27.98
C PRO A 64 -7.04 -12.08 -26.71
N LEU A 65 -6.41 -10.90 -26.82
CA LEU A 65 -5.85 -10.19 -25.66
C LEU A 65 -6.94 -9.69 -24.71
N TYR A 66 -8.01 -9.09 -25.22
CA TYR A 66 -9.08 -8.52 -24.40
C TYR A 66 -9.90 -9.61 -23.73
N ALA A 67 -10.29 -10.65 -24.47
CA ALA A 67 -11.02 -11.80 -23.94
C ALA A 67 -10.25 -12.48 -22.81
N TYR A 68 -8.92 -12.63 -22.96
CA TYR A 68 -8.05 -13.15 -21.91
C TYR A 68 -8.04 -12.24 -20.67
N TYR A 69 -7.87 -10.93 -20.86
CA TYR A 69 -7.91 -9.95 -19.78
C TYR A 69 -9.26 -9.97 -19.04
N ASP A 70 -10.37 -9.91 -19.77
CA ASP A 70 -11.73 -9.84 -19.21
C ASP A 70 -12.10 -11.11 -18.43
N THR A 71 -11.73 -12.28 -18.96
CA THR A 71 -12.06 -13.56 -18.31
C THR A 71 -11.22 -13.79 -17.05
N ILE A 72 -9.91 -13.54 -17.12
CA ILE A 72 -8.97 -13.98 -16.09
C ILE A 72 -8.59 -12.86 -15.14
N TRP A 73 -8.24 -11.68 -15.68
CA TRP A 73 -7.67 -10.61 -14.86
C TRP A 73 -8.73 -9.70 -14.28
N ARG A 74 -9.74 -9.35 -15.08
CA ARG A 74 -10.82 -8.48 -14.63
C ARG A 74 -11.69 -9.12 -13.56
N SER A 75 -11.85 -10.45 -13.60
CA SER A 75 -12.61 -11.21 -12.59
C SER A 75 -11.96 -11.26 -11.20
N ILE A 76 -10.65 -10.97 -11.12
CA ILE A 76 -9.88 -10.92 -9.87
C ILE A 76 -9.26 -9.54 -9.63
N LYS A 77 -9.85 -8.47 -10.18
CA LYS A 77 -9.33 -7.10 -10.10
C LYS A 77 -9.12 -6.60 -8.67
N GLU A 78 -9.90 -7.09 -7.72
CA GLU A 78 -9.76 -6.82 -6.29
C GLU A 78 -8.39 -7.29 -5.74
N GLU A 79 -7.76 -8.30 -6.37
CA GLU A 79 -6.48 -8.83 -5.94
C GLU A 79 -5.27 -8.03 -6.45
N TRP A 80 -5.42 -7.21 -7.50
CA TRP A 80 -4.29 -6.50 -8.12
C TRP A 80 -4.48 -4.99 -8.37
N ALA A 81 -5.69 -4.52 -8.65
CA ALA A 81 -5.96 -3.12 -9.00
C ALA A 81 -5.73 -2.19 -7.80
N ALA A 82 -4.99 -1.09 -7.99
CA ALA A 82 -4.61 -0.21 -6.89
C ALA A 82 -5.83 0.38 -6.14
N HIS A 83 -6.83 0.88 -6.88
CA HIS A 83 -8.02 1.51 -6.29
C HIS A 83 -8.93 0.57 -5.48
N LEU A 84 -8.82 -0.75 -5.65
CA LEU A 84 -9.60 -1.75 -4.90
C LEU A 84 -8.83 -2.35 -3.71
N ARG A 85 -7.56 -1.99 -3.57
CA ARG A 85 -6.65 -2.52 -2.55
C ARG A 85 -6.25 -1.48 -1.52
N SER A 86 -6.88 -0.30 -1.55
CA SER A 86 -6.67 0.76 -0.57
C SER A 86 -6.96 0.32 0.86
N ASP A 87 -7.85 -0.67 1.01
CA ASP A 87 -8.35 -1.13 2.30
C ASP A 87 -7.52 -2.30 2.85
N VAL A 88 -6.49 -2.73 2.11
CA VAL A 88 -5.62 -3.82 2.54
C VAL A 88 -4.31 -3.28 3.09
N GLN A 89 -4.00 -3.74 4.31
CA GLN A 89 -2.75 -3.49 5.00
C GLN A 89 -1.57 -3.93 4.11
N ASN A 90 -0.77 -2.95 3.67
CA ASN A 90 0.42 -3.20 2.84
C ASN A 90 1.69 -2.63 3.47
N LEU A 91 1.58 -1.86 4.55
CA LEU A 91 2.69 -1.19 5.26
C LEU A 91 3.60 -0.40 4.31
N GLY A 92 3.02 0.14 3.23
CA GLY A 92 3.72 0.87 2.18
C GLY A 92 4.49 -0.02 1.19
N ASN A 93 4.32 -1.34 1.25
CA ASN A 93 4.88 -2.28 0.30
C ASN A 93 3.91 -2.50 -0.86
N HIS A 94 4.04 -1.70 -1.91
CA HIS A 94 3.28 -1.87 -3.15
C HIS A 94 3.89 -2.91 -4.10
N THR A 95 5.15 -3.28 -3.86
CA THR A 95 5.89 -4.27 -4.65
C THR A 95 6.60 -5.26 -3.74
N ASN A 96 6.71 -6.50 -4.20
CA ASN A 96 7.46 -7.55 -3.53
C ASN A 96 8.95 -7.57 -3.91
N ASN A 97 9.43 -6.67 -4.79
CA ASN A 97 10.82 -6.64 -5.29
C ASN A 97 11.87 -6.69 -4.17
N ARG A 98 11.61 -6.02 -3.04
CA ARG A 98 12.51 -6.06 -1.87
C ARG A 98 12.57 -7.46 -1.24
N ILE A 99 11.41 -8.12 -1.15
CA ILE A 99 11.28 -9.47 -0.60
C ILE A 99 11.92 -10.46 -1.57
N GLU A 100 11.65 -10.36 -2.86
CA GLU A 100 12.23 -11.23 -3.90
C GLU A 100 13.74 -11.07 -4.03
N SER A 101 14.26 -9.84 -3.95
CA SER A 101 15.70 -9.61 -3.95
C SER A 101 16.38 -10.26 -2.75
N LYS A 102 15.73 -10.22 -1.57
CA LYS A 102 16.22 -10.92 -0.38
C LYS A 102 16.11 -12.44 -0.54
N TRP A 103 14.99 -12.94 -1.06
CA TRP A 103 14.80 -14.37 -1.32
C TRP A 103 15.83 -14.90 -2.28
N ARG A 104 16.14 -14.19 -3.37
CA ARG A 104 17.20 -14.58 -4.29
C ARG A 104 18.56 -14.74 -3.60
N LYS A 105 18.91 -13.80 -2.71
CA LYS A 105 20.15 -13.92 -1.91
C LYS A 105 20.13 -15.13 -0.97
N VAL A 106 18.96 -15.45 -0.41
CA VAL A 106 18.79 -16.66 0.42
C VAL A 106 18.90 -17.91 -0.44
N GLU A 107 18.30 -17.95 -1.63
CA GLU A 107 18.41 -19.05 -2.59
C GLU A 107 19.88 -19.26 -3.02
N ASP A 108 20.60 -18.17 -3.31
CA ASP A 108 22.03 -18.20 -3.65
C ASP A 108 22.87 -18.79 -2.50
N LEU A 109 22.51 -18.50 -1.24
CA LEU A 109 23.19 -19.03 -0.05
C LEU A 109 22.86 -20.51 0.22
N LEU A 110 21.61 -20.91 0.02
CA LEU A 110 21.14 -22.28 0.22
C LEU A 110 21.66 -23.24 -0.86
N GLY A 111 21.81 -22.73 -2.08
CA GLY A 111 22.19 -23.52 -3.24
C GLY A 111 21.06 -24.43 -3.76
N PRO A 112 21.24 -25.02 -4.96
CA PRO A 112 20.16 -25.68 -5.70
C PRO A 112 19.73 -27.06 -5.17
N LYS A 113 20.41 -27.63 -4.18
CA LYS A 113 20.20 -29.02 -3.71
C LYS A 113 20.02 -29.14 -2.19
N VAL A 114 19.51 -28.10 -1.54
CA VAL A 114 19.25 -28.11 -0.11
C VAL A 114 17.95 -28.86 0.22
N THR A 115 17.94 -29.64 1.30
CA THR A 115 16.69 -30.24 1.79
C THR A 115 15.81 -29.18 2.48
N ILE A 116 14.50 -29.40 2.55
CA ILE A 116 13.58 -28.47 3.23
C ILE A 116 14.00 -28.24 4.70
N ASN A 117 14.46 -29.29 5.39
CA ASN A 117 14.91 -29.17 6.78
C ASN A 117 16.14 -28.27 6.92
N GLU A 118 17.13 -28.43 6.03
CA GLU A 118 18.32 -27.58 6.01
C GLU A 118 17.98 -26.13 5.62
N ALA A 119 17.04 -25.93 4.68
CA ALA A 119 16.54 -24.59 4.34
C ALA A 119 15.90 -23.90 5.55
N ILE A 120 15.01 -24.59 6.26
CA ILE A 120 14.33 -24.06 7.44
C ILE A 120 15.34 -23.74 8.54
N ALA A 121 16.28 -24.66 8.82
CA ALA A 121 17.30 -24.43 9.84
C ALA A 121 18.18 -23.21 9.51
N THR A 122 18.58 -23.07 8.25
CA THR A 122 19.39 -21.93 7.79
C THR A 122 18.62 -20.62 7.87
N LEU A 123 17.34 -20.62 7.46
CA LEU A 123 16.46 -19.46 7.57
C LEU A 123 16.28 -19.02 9.03
N ALA A 124 16.03 -19.95 9.94
CA ALA A 124 15.90 -19.66 11.37
C ALA A 124 17.20 -19.08 11.96
N MET A 125 18.36 -19.61 11.56
CA MET A 125 19.66 -19.08 11.97
C MET A 125 19.87 -17.64 11.45
N LEU A 126 19.63 -17.39 10.16
CA LEU A 126 19.76 -16.06 9.57
C LEU A 126 18.81 -15.05 10.20
N GLN A 127 17.58 -15.47 10.51
CA GLN A 127 16.62 -14.65 11.24
C GLN A 127 17.14 -14.30 12.64
N SER A 128 17.64 -15.29 13.39
CA SER A 128 18.19 -15.07 14.73
C SER A 128 19.33 -14.06 14.73
N TRP A 129 20.27 -14.18 13.79
CA TRP A 129 21.36 -13.21 13.63
C TRP A 129 20.87 -11.80 13.29
N CYS A 130 19.88 -11.70 12.41
CA CYS A 130 19.28 -10.41 12.05
C CYS A 130 18.57 -9.76 13.23
N GLU A 131 17.87 -10.54 14.06
CA GLU A 131 17.18 -10.08 15.27
C GLU A 131 18.19 -9.62 16.33
N GLU A 132 19.23 -10.39 16.59
CA GLU A 132 20.31 -10.03 17.51
C GLU A 132 21.02 -8.73 17.09
N GLU A 133 21.34 -8.60 15.81
CA GLU A 133 21.94 -7.38 15.26
C GLU A 133 20.98 -6.19 15.40
N TYR A 134 19.69 -6.39 15.15
CA TYR A 134 18.66 -5.38 15.30
C TYR A 134 18.52 -4.91 16.75
N VAL A 135 18.38 -5.84 17.71
CA VAL A 135 18.29 -5.54 19.14
C VAL A 135 19.55 -4.84 19.63
N THR A 136 20.74 -5.30 19.19
CA THR A 136 22.01 -4.65 19.53
C THR A 136 22.06 -3.21 19.03
N LYS A 137 21.63 -2.96 17.78
CA LYS A 137 21.54 -1.61 17.23
C LYS A 137 20.53 -0.74 17.98
N LEU A 138 19.39 -1.29 18.38
CA LEU A 138 18.39 -0.58 19.17
C LEU A 138 18.87 -0.24 20.58
N GLY A 139 19.62 -1.13 21.22
CA GLY A 139 20.11 -0.95 22.60
C GLY A 139 21.33 -0.05 22.73
N ARG A 140 21.99 0.32 21.62
CA ARG A 140 23.14 1.24 21.65
C ARG A 140 22.70 2.66 21.99
N ILE A 141 23.11 3.13 23.17
CA ILE A 141 22.89 4.52 23.62
C ILE A 141 23.41 5.51 22.56
N GLY A 142 22.63 6.54 22.27
CA GLY A 142 22.97 7.59 21.30
C GLY A 142 22.69 7.28 19.82
N THR A 143 22.27 6.06 19.48
CA THR A 143 21.87 5.73 18.09
C THR A 143 20.45 6.17 17.73
N ARG A 144 19.59 6.35 18.73
CA ARG A 144 18.20 6.77 18.57
C ARG A 144 17.99 8.13 19.22
N VAL A 145 18.28 9.18 18.47
CA VAL A 145 17.95 10.55 18.85
C VAL A 145 16.92 11.08 17.87
N PRO A 146 15.75 11.57 18.32
CA PRO A 146 14.79 12.19 17.44
C PRO A 146 15.41 13.43 16.77
N PRO A 147 15.03 13.75 15.52
CA PRO A 147 15.49 14.96 14.86
C PRO A 147 15.33 16.19 15.76
N HIS A 148 16.28 17.14 15.68
CA HIS A 148 16.28 18.32 16.55
C HIS A 148 14.96 19.11 16.48
N GLU A 149 14.37 19.20 15.30
CA GLU A 149 13.06 19.81 15.05
C GLU A 149 11.90 19.17 15.85
N ASP A 150 12.02 17.89 16.19
CA ASP A 150 10.96 17.12 16.86
C ASP A 150 11.21 16.98 18.38
N GLN A 151 12.38 17.38 18.87
CA GLN A 151 12.75 17.29 20.29
C GLN A 151 11.87 18.18 21.20
N GLY A 152 11.18 19.16 20.63
CA GLY A 152 10.24 20.02 21.34
C GLY A 152 8.88 19.38 21.66
N SER A 153 8.49 18.27 21.01
CA SER A 153 7.24 17.57 21.31
C SER A 153 7.52 16.27 22.06
N VAL A 154 6.95 16.16 23.26
CA VAL A 154 7.06 14.96 24.11
C VAL A 154 6.37 13.76 23.44
N GLU A 155 5.25 14.00 22.78
CA GLU A 155 4.44 13.01 22.07
C GLU A 155 5.22 12.39 20.90
N ILE A 156 5.82 13.24 20.05
CA ILE A 156 6.65 12.78 18.92
C ILE A 156 7.90 12.06 19.42
N CYS A 157 8.52 12.54 20.50
CA CYS A 157 9.69 11.88 21.10
C CYS A 157 9.35 10.50 21.69
N ARG A 158 8.19 10.36 22.36
CA ARG A 158 7.69 9.08 22.86
C ARG A 158 7.38 8.12 21.72
N LEU A 159 6.73 8.61 20.67
CA LEU A 159 6.47 7.82 19.47
C LEU A 159 7.78 7.34 18.84
N PHE A 160 8.76 8.24 18.63
CA PHE A 160 10.07 7.90 18.09
C PHE A 160 10.77 6.77 18.87
N SER A 161 10.60 6.77 20.19
CA SER A 161 11.21 5.78 21.08
C SER A 161 10.55 4.40 20.96
N THR A 162 9.27 4.35 20.61
CA THR A 162 8.46 3.10 20.59
C THR A 162 8.40 2.43 19.22
N ILE A 163 8.44 3.20 18.12
CA ILE A 163 8.34 2.64 16.75
C ILE A 163 9.66 2.68 16.01
N SER A 164 9.80 1.93 14.91
CA SER A 164 11.02 1.98 14.08
C SER A 164 11.26 3.38 13.46
N VAL A 165 12.51 3.72 13.16
CA VAL A 165 12.87 5.00 12.48
C VAL A 165 12.12 5.16 11.14
N HIS A 166 11.83 4.07 10.45
CA HIS A 166 11.06 4.10 9.20
C HIS A 166 9.59 4.48 9.45
N ALA A 167 8.93 3.82 10.41
CA ALA A 167 7.56 4.13 10.81
C ALA A 167 7.45 5.57 11.37
N TYR A 168 8.47 5.99 12.12
CA TYR A 168 8.59 7.36 12.61
C TYR A 168 8.56 8.39 11.49
N LYS A 169 9.43 8.26 10.48
CA LYS A 169 9.48 9.23 9.37
C LYS A 169 8.13 9.40 8.66
N LYS A 170 7.35 8.32 8.56
CA LYS A 170 6.01 8.37 7.96
C LYS A 170 5.01 9.06 8.90
N THR A 171 5.02 8.69 10.18
CA THR A 171 4.08 9.22 11.17
C THR A 171 4.37 10.68 11.50
N SER A 172 5.64 11.10 11.58
CA SER A 172 6.00 12.51 11.81
C SER A 172 5.61 13.40 10.63
N ALA A 173 5.66 12.89 9.39
CA ALA A 173 5.16 13.60 8.23
C ALA A 173 3.63 13.79 8.28
N GLU A 174 2.88 12.76 8.70
CA GLU A 174 1.44 12.88 8.94
C GLU A 174 1.14 13.89 10.05
N TYR A 175 1.87 13.83 11.17
CA TYR A 175 1.72 14.76 12.29
C TYR A 175 1.93 16.22 11.86
N ARG A 176 2.97 16.50 11.06
CA ARG A 176 3.24 17.87 10.56
C ARG A 176 2.24 18.35 9.51
N ALA A 177 1.67 17.43 8.74
CA ALA A 177 0.71 17.73 7.69
C ALA A 177 -0.74 17.78 8.19
N ALA A 178 -0.94 17.38 9.44
CA ALA A 178 -2.18 17.53 10.16
C ALA A 178 -2.57 19.02 10.13
N ASP A 179 -3.86 19.30 9.89
CA ASP A 179 -4.43 20.65 9.99
C ASP A 179 -5.97 20.53 10.12
N GLU A 180 -6.54 20.90 11.28
CA GLU A 180 -7.99 20.83 11.52
C GLU A 180 -8.77 21.70 10.52
N SER A 181 -8.22 22.85 10.11
CA SER A 181 -8.91 23.80 9.22
C SER A 181 -9.24 23.21 7.84
N LYS A 182 -8.61 22.10 7.47
CA LYS A 182 -8.84 21.39 6.21
C LYS A 182 -10.07 20.48 6.24
N TYR A 183 -10.69 20.26 7.40
CA TYR A 183 -11.77 19.30 7.56
C TYR A 183 -13.00 19.92 8.23
N ARG A 184 -14.18 19.63 7.68
CA ARG A 184 -15.45 19.86 8.35
C ARG A 184 -15.81 18.61 9.13
N ILE A 185 -15.99 18.76 10.44
CA ILE A 185 -16.33 17.68 11.35
C ILE A 185 -17.86 17.57 11.43
N ARG A 186 -18.40 16.38 11.23
CA ARG A 186 -19.80 16.06 11.51
C ARG A 186 -19.86 14.94 12.53
N ASP A 187 -20.58 15.17 13.60
CA ASP A 187 -20.82 14.16 14.61
C ASP A 187 -21.85 13.15 14.09
N LEU A 188 -21.49 11.87 14.04
CA LEU A 188 -22.41 10.83 13.58
C LEU A 188 -23.38 10.38 14.67
N ARG A 189 -23.19 10.82 15.92
CA ARG A 189 -24.14 10.60 17.03
C ARG A 189 -25.46 11.34 16.84
N GLU A 190 -25.45 12.43 16.07
CA GLU A 190 -26.62 13.26 15.78
C GLU A 190 -27.42 12.75 14.56
N LEU A 191 -26.87 11.79 13.82
CA LEU A 191 -27.53 11.14 12.70
C LEU A 191 -28.11 9.82 13.20
N ASP A 192 -29.44 9.76 13.25
CA ASP A 192 -30.33 8.67 13.72
C ASP A 192 -30.09 7.31 13.01
N ARG A 193 -28.86 6.79 13.07
CA ARG A 193 -28.36 5.57 12.45
C ARG A 193 -27.71 4.68 13.51
N PRO A 194 -27.78 3.35 13.36
CA PRO A 194 -27.34 2.41 14.38
C PRO A 194 -25.81 2.22 14.41
N LEU A 195 -25.03 3.27 14.16
CA LEU A 195 -23.58 3.24 14.42
C LEU A 195 -23.40 3.42 15.93
N LYS A 196 -23.38 2.29 16.63
CA LYS A 196 -23.27 2.17 18.10
C LYS A 196 -21.94 2.67 18.70
N GLU A 197 -21.15 3.47 17.99
CA GLU A 197 -19.78 3.80 18.40
C GLU A 197 -19.56 5.31 18.32
N ASN A 198 -18.76 5.84 19.26
CA ASN A 198 -18.35 7.24 19.30
C ASN A 198 -17.55 7.56 18.02
N ALA A 199 -18.24 7.91 16.95
CA ALA A 199 -17.66 8.09 15.63
C ALA A 199 -17.93 9.49 15.09
N ILE A 200 -16.95 10.06 14.42
CA ILE A 200 -17.07 11.33 13.72
C ILE A 200 -16.77 11.14 12.24
N GLN A 201 -17.39 11.97 11.40
CA GLN A 201 -17.09 12.06 9.99
C GLN A 201 -16.28 13.33 9.70
N LEU A 202 -15.15 13.16 9.03
CA LEU A 202 -14.27 14.24 8.60
C LEU A 202 -14.44 14.42 7.10
N GLN A 203 -14.99 15.56 6.68
CA GLN A 203 -15.17 15.92 5.28
C GLN A 203 -14.08 16.92 4.86
N CYS A 204 -13.21 16.53 3.95
CA CYS A 204 -12.16 17.38 3.42
C CYS A 204 -12.75 18.57 2.65
N VAL A 205 -12.29 19.78 2.96
CA VAL A 205 -12.81 21.02 2.37
C VAL A 205 -12.43 21.15 0.89
N SER A 206 -11.29 20.59 0.47
CA SER A 206 -10.75 20.79 -0.89
C SER A 206 -11.22 19.77 -1.93
N ASP A 207 -11.52 18.53 -1.52
CA ASP A 207 -11.77 17.42 -2.46
C ASP A 207 -12.99 16.55 -2.11
N ASP A 208 -13.84 17.03 -1.19
CA ASP A 208 -15.09 16.41 -0.74
C ASP A 208 -14.96 14.96 -0.21
N ARG A 209 -13.72 14.49 -0.01
CA ARG A 209 -13.47 13.15 0.54
C ARG A 209 -13.91 13.11 1.98
N THR A 210 -14.57 12.01 2.34
CA THR A 210 -15.02 11.77 3.70
C THR A 210 -14.25 10.62 4.32
N TYR A 211 -13.88 10.80 5.57
CA TYR A 211 -13.23 9.78 6.40
C TYR A 211 -14.06 9.59 7.66
N THR A 212 -14.14 8.36 8.15
CA THR A 212 -14.76 8.07 9.44
C THR A 212 -13.65 7.83 10.46
N PHE A 213 -13.79 8.43 11.63
CA PHE A 213 -12.87 8.25 12.75
C PHE A 213 -13.65 7.72 13.95
N LEU A 214 -13.19 6.58 14.48
CA LEU A 214 -13.72 5.94 15.68
C LEU A 214 -12.91 6.42 16.88
N LEU A 215 -13.56 7.17 17.77
CA LEU A 215 -12.94 7.75 18.97
C LEU A 215 -12.57 6.68 20.02
N SER A 216 -13.26 5.53 20.02
CA SER A 216 -12.99 4.42 20.95
C SER A 216 -11.60 3.81 20.75
N ASP A 217 -11.23 3.61 19.50
CA ASP A 217 -10.06 2.82 19.12
C ASP A 217 -8.98 3.67 18.42
N PHE A 218 -9.18 4.99 18.38
CA PHE A 218 -8.35 5.93 17.62
C PHE A 218 -8.11 5.45 16.17
N ALA A 219 -9.17 4.91 15.55
CA ALA A 219 -9.10 4.26 14.25
C ALA A 219 -9.71 5.14 13.15
N CYS A 220 -9.02 5.25 12.01
CA CYS A 220 -9.46 6.08 10.89
C CYS A 220 -9.64 5.25 9.62
N THR A 221 -10.65 5.54 8.80
CA THR A 221 -10.85 4.87 7.52
C THR A 221 -9.99 5.44 6.38
N CYS A 222 -9.05 6.34 6.67
CA CYS A 222 -8.19 6.88 5.63
C CYS A 222 -7.20 5.82 5.15
N TRP A 223 -6.79 5.93 3.88
CA TRP A 223 -5.83 5.00 3.28
C TRP A 223 -4.55 4.85 4.13
N PHE A 224 -4.03 5.94 4.69
CA PHE A 224 -2.79 5.87 5.47
C PHE A 224 -2.96 4.96 6.69
N TYR A 225 -4.03 5.13 7.48
CA TYR A 225 -4.27 4.29 8.65
C TYR A 225 -4.54 2.83 8.23
N SER A 226 -5.46 2.61 7.29
CA SER A 226 -5.83 1.26 6.82
C SER A 226 -4.65 0.50 6.21
N ALA A 227 -3.80 1.18 5.44
CA ALA A 227 -2.67 0.55 4.76
C ALA A 227 -1.43 0.42 5.64
N MET A 228 -1.12 1.43 6.46
CA MET A 228 0.13 1.50 7.24
C MET A 228 -0.01 1.02 8.68
N LEU A 229 -1.22 1.00 9.25
CA LEU A 229 -1.47 0.79 10.68
C LEU A 229 -0.68 1.74 11.58
N LEU A 230 -0.50 2.97 11.10
CA LEU A 230 0.17 4.04 11.83
C LEU A 230 -0.82 5.19 12.06
N PRO A 231 -0.64 5.97 13.15
CA PRO A 231 -1.44 7.17 13.37
C PRO A 231 -1.39 8.08 12.15
N CYS A 232 -2.56 8.42 11.62
CA CYS A 232 -2.68 9.33 10.49
C CYS A 232 -2.95 10.76 10.98
N ARG A 233 -2.79 11.73 10.08
CA ARG A 233 -3.03 13.16 10.36
C ARG A 233 -4.44 13.49 10.86
N HIS A 234 -5.40 12.59 10.69
CA HIS A 234 -6.79 12.77 11.15
C HIS A 234 -6.96 12.40 12.64
N VAL A 235 -6.06 11.58 13.18
CA VAL A 235 -6.08 11.15 14.60
C VAL A 235 -5.35 12.18 15.46
N THR A 236 -4.26 12.74 14.95
CA THR A 236 -3.30 13.55 15.72
C THR A 236 -3.84 14.88 16.26
N TRP A 237 -5.03 15.34 15.83
CA TRP A 237 -5.69 16.53 16.39
C TRP A 237 -6.44 16.25 17.69
N PHE A 238 -6.99 15.04 17.83
CA PHE A 238 -7.91 14.71 18.92
C PHE A 238 -7.22 14.46 20.26
N ASP A 239 -5.90 14.23 20.25
CA ASP A 239 -5.10 14.09 21.48
C ASP A 239 -4.75 15.45 22.15
N GLY A 240 -5.20 16.57 21.58
CA GLY A 240 -4.81 17.94 21.99
C GLY A 240 -5.87 18.76 22.76
N THR A 241 -7.02 18.17 23.12
CA THR A 241 -8.10 18.83 23.90
C THR A 241 -8.44 18.04 25.15
#